data_AF-A0A7C7CPS8-F1
#
_entry.id   AF-A0A7C7CPS8-F1
#
_cell.length_a   1.000
_cell.length_b   1.000
_cell.length_c   1.000
_cell.angle_alpha   90.00
_cell.angle_beta   90.00
_cell.angle_gamma   90.00
#
_symmetry.space_group_name_H-M   'P 1'
#
loop_
_entity.id
_entity.type
_entity.pdbx_description
1 polymer ?
#
loop_
_entity_poly.entity_id
_entity_poly.type
_entity_poly.pdbx_seq_one_letter_code
_entity_poly.pdbx_strand_id
1 'polypeptide(L)'
;MNKQDKRKQKRFSLHWGSGTVEEEVQVWTKYHRPTIQLLKFLEGEASETYEIRFCHYDHNGRFKRSPLIIDVNDLQKLRKGLDKTPKLKRFLAQLVD
;
A
#
# COMPACT_ATOMS: atom_id res chain seq x y z
N MET A 1 18.23 -19.72 -16.12
CA MET A 1 18.58 -18.57 -15.26
C MET A 1 17.34 -17.67 -15.17
N ASN A 2 16.58 -17.76 -14.07
CA ASN A 2 15.24 -17.17 -13.98
C ASN A 2 15.30 -15.64 -13.81
N LYS A 3 14.64 -14.91 -14.72
CA LYS A 3 14.34 -13.48 -14.64
C LYS A 3 13.37 -13.23 -13.47
N GLN A 4 13.90 -13.15 -12.26
CA GLN A 4 13.22 -12.46 -11.16
C GLN A 4 13.35 -10.97 -11.45
N ASP A 5 12.34 -10.42 -12.12
CA ASP A 5 12.22 -9.00 -12.39
C ASP A 5 12.39 -8.23 -11.06
N LYS A 6 13.55 -7.60 -10.88
CA LYS A 6 13.84 -6.71 -9.73
C LYS A 6 12.91 -5.52 -9.88
N ARG A 7 11.64 -5.66 -9.46
CA ARG A 7 10.69 -4.55 -9.43
C ARG A 7 11.34 -3.43 -8.62
N LYS A 8 11.74 -2.37 -9.32
CA LYS A 8 12.31 -1.17 -8.74
C LYS A 8 11.38 -0.73 -7.61
N GLN A 9 11.91 -0.64 -6.40
CA GLN A 9 11.13 -0.29 -5.22
C GLN A 9 10.40 1.04 -5.49
N LYS A 10 9.08 1.06 -5.31
CA LYS A 10 8.27 2.26 -5.58
C LYS A 10 8.65 3.35 -4.59
N ARG A 11 8.85 4.57 -5.08
CA ARG A 11 9.09 5.75 -4.23
C ARG A 11 7.82 6.55 -4.03
N PHE A 12 7.77 7.29 -2.94
CA PHE A 12 6.77 8.33 -2.71
C PHE A 12 7.44 9.62 -2.25
N SER A 13 6.73 10.74 -2.41
CA SER A 13 7.13 12.04 -1.87
C SER A 13 5.89 12.76 -1.37
N LEU A 14 5.94 13.24 -0.14
CA LEU A 14 4.93 14.03 0.54
C LEU A 14 5.60 15.33 1.04
N HIS A 15 4.80 16.33 1.42
CA HIS A 15 5.37 17.62 1.80
C HIS A 15 6.19 17.57 3.09
N TRP A 16 6.01 16.55 3.93
CA TRP A 16 6.76 16.34 5.18
C TRP A 16 7.84 15.26 5.09
N GLY A 17 8.04 14.65 3.92
CA GLY A 17 9.10 13.65 3.73
C GLY A 17 8.93 12.74 2.53
N SER A 18 9.98 11.97 2.24
CA SER A 18 10.03 11.06 1.09
C SER A 18 10.61 9.71 1.48
N GLY A 19 10.37 8.69 0.65
CA GLY A 19 10.84 7.35 0.96
C GLY A 19 10.37 6.30 -0.02
N THR A 20 10.20 5.08 0.48
CA THR A 20 9.84 3.90 -0.32
C THR A 20 8.56 3.24 0.18
N VAL A 21 7.81 2.67 -0.76
CA VAL A 21 6.76 1.70 -0.44
C VAL A 21 7.47 0.38 -0.18
N GLU A 22 7.54 -0.02 1.08
CA GLU A 22 8.24 -1.22 1.52
C GLU A 22 7.40 -2.48 1.27
N GLU A 23 6.12 -2.42 1.59
CA GLU A 23 5.15 -3.45 1.28
C GLU A 23 3.87 -2.82 0.73
N GLU A 24 3.20 -3.49 -0.20
CA GLU A 24 1.87 -3.08 -0.64
C GLU A 24 1.00 -4.29 -0.96
N VAL A 25 -0.29 -4.17 -0.63
CA VAL A 25 -1.34 -5.03 -1.14
C VAL A 25 -2.22 -4.22 -2.08
N GLN A 26 -2.59 -4.82 -3.21
CA GLN A 26 -3.53 -4.23 -4.15
C GLN A 26 -4.46 -5.31 -4.69
N VAL A 27 -5.76 -5.01 -4.74
CA VAL A 27 -6.79 -5.91 -5.27
C VAL A 27 -7.54 -5.24 -6.41
N TRP A 28 -8.08 -6.05 -7.32
CA TRP A 28 -8.99 -5.59 -8.36
C TRP A 28 -10.44 -5.70 -7.89
N THR A 29 -11.19 -4.61 -8.04
CA THR A 29 -12.64 -4.56 -7.78
C THR A 29 -13.36 -4.03 -9.01
N LYS A 30 -14.70 -3.90 -8.93
CA LYS A 30 -15.50 -3.38 -10.03
C LYS A 30 -15.06 -1.99 -10.49
N TYR A 31 -14.78 -1.07 -9.57
CA TYR A 31 -14.63 0.35 -9.89
C TYR A 31 -13.19 0.85 -9.88
N HIS A 32 -12.34 0.26 -9.06
CA HIS A 32 -10.97 0.72 -8.86
C HIS A 32 -10.11 -0.40 -8.27
N ARG A 33 -8.87 -0.07 -7.94
CA ARG A 33 -7.90 -0.95 -7.32
C ARG A 33 -7.57 -0.45 -5.92
N PRO A 34 -8.30 -0.90 -4.88
CA PRO A 34 -7.94 -0.65 -3.49
C PRO A 34 -6.51 -1.07 -3.22
N THR A 35 -5.77 -0.21 -2.52
CA THR A 35 -4.37 -0.44 -2.18
C THR A 35 -4.11 -0.01 -0.74
N ILE A 36 -3.36 -0.83 0.00
CA ILE A 36 -2.77 -0.44 1.29
C ILE A 36 -1.26 -0.54 1.15
N GLN A 37 -0.56 0.52 1.53
CA GLN A 37 0.89 0.66 1.38
C GLN A 37 1.53 0.90 2.75
N LEU A 38 2.61 0.18 3.03
CA LEU A 38 3.53 0.49 4.12
C LEU A 38 4.64 1.40 3.58
N LEU A 39 4.69 2.62 4.10
CA LEU A 39 5.66 3.65 3.72
C LEU A 39 6.81 3.63 4.72
N LYS A 40 8.05 3.46 4.25
CA LYS A 40 9.25 3.75 5.03
C LYS A 40 9.77 5.11 4.61
N PHE A 41 9.74 6.08 5.51
CA PHE A 41 10.33 7.40 5.29
C PHE A 41 11.84 7.32 5.46
N LEU A 42 12.57 7.95 4.52
CA LEU A 42 14.04 7.98 4.47
C LEU A 42 14.58 9.41 4.53
N GLU A 43 13.74 10.41 4.22
CA GLU A 43 14.11 11.82 4.17
C GLU A 43 12.95 12.67 4.70
N GLY A 44 13.26 13.86 5.22
CA GLY A 44 12.29 14.84 5.74
C GLY A 44 12.03 14.71 7.25
N GLU A 45 11.03 15.44 7.73
CA GLU A 45 10.67 15.52 9.16
C GLU A 45 10.25 14.17 9.73
N ALA A 46 9.61 13.33 8.92
CA ALA A 46 9.19 11.98 9.29
C ALA A 46 10.25 10.90 9.02
N SER A 47 11.51 11.26 8.77
CA SER A 47 12.56 10.27 8.46
C SER A 47 12.65 9.18 9.53
N GLU A 48 13.00 7.97 9.08
CA GLU A 48 13.08 6.75 9.87
C GLU A 48 11.76 6.19 10.41
N THR A 49 10.63 6.83 10.17
CA THR A 49 9.31 6.32 10.60
C THR A 49 8.65 5.38 9.57
N TYR A 50 7.65 4.65 10.05
CA TYR A 50 6.73 3.86 9.21
C TYR A 50 5.33 4.47 9.26
N GLU A 51 4.69 4.63 8.09
CA GLU A 51 3.31 5.07 7.99
C GLU A 51 2.49 4.12 7.09
N ILE A 52 1.18 4.04 7.33
CA ILE A 52 0.27 3.21 6.52
C ILE A 52 -0.62 4.12 5.68
N ARG A 53 -0.56 3.95 4.37
CA ARG A 53 -1.40 4.69 3.42
C ARG A 53 -2.50 3.80 2.85
N PHE A 54 -3.74 4.21 3.06
CA PHE A 54 -4.93 3.69 2.40
C PHE A 54 -5.22 4.53 1.15
N CYS A 55 -5.17 3.92 -0.03
CA CYS A 55 -5.35 4.63 -1.30
C CYS A 55 -5.99 3.75 -2.36
N HIS A 56 -6.22 4.32 -3.54
CA HIS A 56 -6.64 3.53 -4.69
C HIS A 56 -6.07 4.07 -5.99
N TYR A 57 -6.04 3.18 -6.97
CA TYR A 57 -5.73 3.48 -8.35
C TYR A 57 -6.95 3.18 -9.21
N ASP A 58 -7.13 3.90 -10.31
CA ASP A 58 -8.05 3.40 -11.34
C ASP A 58 -7.47 2.17 -12.05
N HIS A 59 -8.29 1.56 -12.90
CA HIS A 59 -7.89 0.40 -13.69
C HIS A 59 -6.78 0.70 -14.69
N ASN A 60 -6.59 1.98 -15.06
CA ASN A 60 -5.48 2.46 -15.88
C ASN A 60 -4.19 2.70 -15.07
N GLY A 61 -4.19 2.41 -13.76
CA GLY A 61 -3.03 2.55 -12.89
C GLY A 61 -2.74 3.99 -12.45
N ARG A 62 -3.69 4.92 -12.57
CA ARG A 62 -3.52 6.30 -12.08
C ARG A 62 -3.92 6.38 -10.61
N PHE A 63 -3.03 6.93 -9.79
CA PHE A 63 -3.30 7.21 -8.37
C PHE A 63 -4.44 8.21 -8.23
N LYS A 64 -5.37 7.96 -7.31
CA LYS A 64 -6.49 8.85 -7.03
C LYS A 64 -6.34 9.48 -5.65
N ARG A 65 -6.67 10.78 -5.57
CA ARG A 65 -6.60 11.58 -4.33
C ARG A 65 -7.90 11.57 -3.53
N SER A 66 -8.95 10.96 -4.05
CA SER A 66 -10.18 10.75 -3.28
C SER A 66 -9.97 9.66 -2.22
N PRO A 67 -10.79 9.65 -1.16
CA PRO A 67 -10.74 8.58 -0.16
C PRO A 67 -10.82 7.19 -0.79
N LEU A 68 -10.17 6.23 -0.15
CA LEU A 68 -10.43 4.82 -0.44
C LEU A 68 -11.81 4.46 0.09
N ILE A 69 -12.70 4.00 -0.80
CA ILE A 69 -14.02 3.47 -0.45
C ILE A 69 -14.05 2.03 -0.96
N ILE A 70 -14.31 1.06 -0.08
CA ILE A 70 -14.32 -0.35 -0.43
C ILE A 70 -15.68 -0.98 -0.13
N ASP A 71 -16.13 -1.84 -1.05
CA ASP A 71 -17.28 -2.70 -0.82
C ASP A 71 -16.94 -3.75 0.26
N VAL A 72 -17.82 -3.95 1.23
CA VAL A 72 -17.65 -4.93 2.31
C VAL A 72 -17.38 -6.34 1.76
N ASN A 73 -17.97 -6.68 0.61
CA ASN A 73 -17.77 -7.97 -0.05
C ASN A 73 -16.34 -8.17 -0.58
N ASP A 74 -15.60 -7.08 -0.83
CA ASP A 74 -14.22 -7.11 -1.30
C ASP A 74 -13.18 -7.12 -0.16
N LEU A 75 -13.58 -6.95 1.11
CA LEU A 75 -12.67 -6.94 2.25
C LEU A 75 -11.87 -8.24 2.37
N GLN A 76 -12.49 -9.39 2.08
CA GLN A 76 -11.80 -10.69 2.15
C GLN A 76 -10.66 -10.79 1.12
N LYS A 77 -10.77 -10.10 -0.02
CA LYS A 77 -9.69 -10.07 -1.03
C LYS A 77 -8.49 -9.29 -0.49
N LEU A 78 -8.72 -8.15 0.16
CA LEU A 78 -7.64 -7.39 0.81
C LEU A 78 -7.00 -8.20 1.93
N ARG A 79 -7.81 -8.83 2.81
CA ARG A 79 -7.31 -9.66 3.91
C ARG A 79 -6.37 -10.78 3.41
N LYS A 80 -6.76 -11.50 2.36
CA LYS A 80 -5.92 -12.54 1.73
C LYS A 80 -4.68 -11.94 1.07
N GLY A 81 -4.80 -10.76 0.46
CA GLY A 81 -3.66 -10.07 -0.14
C GLY A 81 -2.58 -9.69 0.89
N LEU A 82 -2.99 -9.36 2.11
CA LEU A 82 -2.08 -9.05 3.22
C LEU A 82 -1.20 -10.23 3.66
N ASP A 83 -1.55 -11.48 3.31
CA ASP A 83 -0.71 -12.64 3.61
C ASP A 83 0.66 -12.58 2.89
N LYS A 84 0.77 -11.75 1.84
CA LYS A 84 2.02 -11.50 1.11
C LYS A 84 2.79 -10.27 1.61
N THR A 85 2.27 -9.59 2.63
CA THR A 85 2.85 -8.37 3.21
C THR A 85 2.88 -8.51 4.74
N PRO A 86 3.75 -9.38 5.28
CA PRO A 86 3.71 -9.77 6.69
C PRO A 86 3.96 -8.60 7.65
N LYS A 87 4.80 -7.63 7.28
CA LYS A 87 5.07 -6.46 8.15
C LYS A 87 3.85 -5.54 8.20
N LEU A 88 3.26 -5.23 7.04
CA LEU A 88 2.03 -4.44 6.93
C LEU A 88 0.88 -5.12 7.65
N LYS A 89 0.70 -6.44 7.47
CA LYS A 89 -0.33 -7.22 8.15
C LYS A 89 -0.19 -7.13 9.66
N ARG A 90 1.03 -7.24 10.19
CA ARG A 90 1.30 -7.12 11.63
C ARG A 90 0.95 -5.73 12.18
N PHE A 91 1.23 -4.66 11.45
CA PHE A 91 0.86 -3.32 11.90
C PHE A 91 -0.65 -3.08 11.83
N LEU A 92 -1.32 -3.57 10.78
CA LEU A 92 -2.78 -3.47 10.67
C LEU A 92 -3.52 -4.26 11.76
N ALA A 93 -2.99 -5.41 12.18
CA ALA A 93 -3.55 -6.20 13.28
C ALA A 93 -3.67 -5.37 14.57
N GLN A 94 -2.73 -4.46 14.84
CA GLN A 94 -2.76 -3.59 16.03
C GLN A 94 -3.95 -2.60 16.05
N LEU A 95 -4.66 -2.41 14.93
CA LEU A 95 -5.83 -1.53 14.86
C LEU A 95 -7.14 -2.24 15.21
N VAL A 96 -7.21 -3.56 15.06
CA VAL A 96 -8.48 -4.29 15.01
C VAL A 96 -8.50 -5.60 15.80
N ASP A 97 -7.33 -6.14 16.16
CA ASP A 97 -7.17 -7.34 16.99
C ASP A 97 -6.81 -6.95 18.44
#